data_AF-A0A7V0MHI2-F1
#
_entry.id   AF-A0A7V0MHI2-F1
#
_cell.length_a   1.000
_cell.length_b   1.000
_cell.length_c   1.000
_cell.angle_alpha   90.00
_cell.angle_beta   90.00
_cell.angle_gamma   90.00
#
_symmetry.space_group_name_H-M   'P 1'
#
loop_
_entity.id
_entity.type
_entity.pdbx_description
1 polymer ?
#
loop_
_entity_poly.entity_id
_entity_poly.type
_entity_poly.pdbx_seq_one_letter_code
_entity_poly.pdbx_strand_id
1 'polypeptide(L)'
;MALTGIHKFVDTSQSSNGDGSSSNPYNDIDYACDQAPSSPSSESDRWIIWVRGLSSDISISDVISPTNNGSYNAHHMLIGWPRQISYSDYTVDSVPTGTDNLGINKAKWQFVDSVLTQGDNYWMGAEVTFTSGNNNGQTRMVIWFDASTDTIYLDFPLPNDIASGDQYTITLKSEFYDDRPTAPSGWDNDTNIMPVIDGGEGSYDMMNFFRKPYWTLANFELKNGSNTATYRIIYGLPIKCYFLKIHDGGVMIRHSSYTKHLAQADRIFLWDGTYYNGIHYSQNPILFTRSHFNRGNNTTISKGFIVGENQFLTFKDCTFGRVSQVAYLVTDSYVAARIRGENVIVDPNNYPSLSPTSNYRSPVSVKFSGFNCEPNKFRQWFNNGDIYNIDEDAIIDPPSGATTYIKMAPRAGCAPDQPLCHDERRYQASGSKTYTWKFYPVNMSLDATDLEVEAWYLDESSGTHRAYATANPSAYSDDGWHDLSITVNPAQAGTVYFKIKLKKYNTSGCYVALDPKVDVS
;
A
#
# COMPACT_ATOMS: atom_id res chain seq x y z
N MET A 1 6.75 -5.28 -25.72
CA MET A 1 6.60 -6.50 -26.55
C MET A 1 5.12 -6.57 -26.78
N ALA A 2 4.69 -6.43 -28.04
CA ALA A 2 3.26 -6.28 -28.34
C ALA A 2 2.42 -7.34 -27.62
N LEU A 3 1.30 -6.93 -27.03
CA LEU A 3 0.38 -7.83 -26.36
C LEU A 3 -0.11 -8.87 -27.38
N THR A 4 0.09 -10.14 -27.06
CA THR A 4 -0.43 -11.25 -27.88
C THR A 4 -1.85 -11.59 -27.42
N GLY A 5 -2.79 -11.70 -28.36
CA GLY A 5 -4.19 -12.06 -28.12
C GLY A 5 -5.13 -11.59 -29.23
N ILE A 6 -6.44 -11.88 -29.08
CA ILE A 6 -7.50 -11.40 -29.96
C ILE A 6 -7.97 -10.03 -29.46
N HIS A 7 -7.74 -8.98 -30.26
CA HIS A 7 -8.15 -7.62 -29.91
C HIS A 7 -9.65 -7.44 -30.15
N LYS A 8 -10.34 -6.94 -29.12
CA LYS A 8 -11.76 -6.57 -29.15
C LYS A 8 -11.93 -5.13 -28.72
N PHE A 9 -12.94 -4.45 -29.25
CA PHE A 9 -13.15 -3.02 -29.03
C PHE A 9 -14.55 -2.78 -28.46
N VAL A 10 -14.62 -1.88 -27.47
CA VAL A 10 -15.86 -1.40 -26.85
C VAL A 10 -15.95 0.11 -26.99
N ASP A 11 -17.04 0.59 -27.59
CA ASP A 11 -17.39 1.99 -27.71
C ASP A 11 -18.86 2.17 -27.31
N THR A 12 -19.08 2.62 -26.08
CA THR A 12 -20.43 2.76 -25.50
C THR A 12 -21.23 3.92 -26.10
N SER A 13 -20.64 4.71 -27.01
CA SER A 13 -21.39 5.68 -27.81
C SER A 13 -22.16 5.06 -28.98
N GLN A 14 -21.87 3.80 -29.33
CA GLN A 14 -22.58 3.09 -30.38
C GLN A 14 -24.00 2.71 -29.96
N SER A 15 -24.93 2.71 -30.91
CA SER A 15 -26.34 2.41 -30.66
C SER A 15 -26.66 0.91 -30.56
N SER A 16 -25.74 0.03 -30.98
CA SER A 16 -25.93 -1.42 -30.98
C SER A 16 -24.63 -2.17 -30.77
N ASN A 17 -24.71 -3.38 -30.20
CA ASN A 17 -23.58 -4.29 -30.10
C ASN A 17 -23.12 -4.79 -31.47
N GLY A 18 -21.86 -4.51 -31.81
CA GLY A 18 -21.16 -5.07 -32.95
C GLY A 18 -20.55 -6.46 -32.68
N ASP A 19 -19.53 -6.82 -33.46
CA ASP A 19 -18.75 -8.07 -33.32
C ASP A 19 -17.44 -7.89 -32.54
N GLY A 20 -17.21 -6.66 -32.05
CA GLY A 20 -16.03 -6.26 -31.31
C GLY A 20 -14.82 -6.00 -32.20
N SER A 21 -14.96 -5.95 -33.53
CA SER A 21 -13.90 -5.45 -34.41
C SER A 21 -13.76 -3.92 -34.31
N SER A 22 -12.64 -3.35 -34.76
CA SER A 22 -12.43 -1.90 -34.70
C SER A 22 -13.43 -1.09 -35.54
N SER A 23 -13.98 -1.69 -36.60
CA SER A 23 -15.02 -1.09 -37.44
C SER A 23 -16.44 -1.31 -36.92
N ASN A 24 -16.63 -2.26 -36.00
CA ASN A 24 -17.94 -2.63 -35.46
C ASN A 24 -17.79 -3.03 -33.98
N PRO A 25 -17.42 -2.09 -33.10
CA PRO A 25 -17.14 -2.39 -31.70
C PRO A 25 -18.41 -2.82 -30.95
N TYR A 26 -18.23 -3.48 -29.81
CA TYR A 26 -19.33 -3.69 -28.86
C TYR A 26 -19.74 -2.33 -28.28
N ASN A 27 -21.01 -2.18 -27.87
CA ASN A 27 -21.50 -0.97 -27.21
C ASN A 27 -21.72 -1.14 -25.71
N ASP A 28 -21.41 -2.32 -25.18
CA ASP A 28 -21.58 -2.67 -23.78
C ASP A 28 -20.34 -3.45 -23.27
N ILE A 29 -19.82 -3.04 -22.12
CA ILE A 29 -18.60 -3.61 -21.53
C ILE A 29 -18.86 -5.02 -20.99
N ASP A 30 -19.99 -5.24 -20.32
CA ASP A 30 -20.34 -6.51 -19.71
C ASP A 30 -20.56 -7.58 -20.78
N TYR A 31 -21.31 -7.23 -21.83
CA TYR A 31 -21.52 -8.08 -23.00
C TYR A 31 -20.18 -8.47 -23.65
N ALA A 32 -19.27 -7.52 -23.87
CA ALA A 32 -17.96 -7.82 -24.43
C ALA A 32 -17.15 -8.80 -23.56
N CYS A 33 -17.22 -8.65 -22.24
CA CYS A 33 -16.57 -9.55 -21.29
C CYS A 33 -17.19 -10.95 -21.32
N ASP A 34 -18.51 -11.05 -21.47
CA ASP A 34 -19.24 -12.31 -21.58
C ASP A 34 -18.96 -13.08 -22.86
N GLN A 35 -18.65 -12.38 -23.96
CA GLN A 35 -18.26 -13.04 -25.20
C GLN A 35 -16.84 -13.62 -25.18
N ALA A 36 -16.01 -13.28 -24.18
CA ALA A 36 -14.66 -13.81 -24.07
C ALA A 36 -14.65 -15.34 -23.91
N PRO A 37 -13.74 -16.09 -24.56
CA PRO A 37 -13.74 -17.55 -24.52
C PRO A 37 -13.37 -18.06 -23.13
N SER A 38 -14.03 -19.11 -22.65
CA SER A 38 -13.64 -19.71 -21.37
C SER A 38 -12.29 -20.43 -21.46
N SER A 39 -11.41 -20.16 -20.48
CA SER A 39 -10.13 -20.87 -20.27
C SER A 39 -9.26 -20.98 -21.53
N PRO A 40 -8.83 -19.84 -22.13
CA PRO A 40 -7.96 -19.83 -23.29
C PRO A 40 -6.71 -20.68 -23.04
N SER A 41 -6.35 -21.48 -24.05
CA SER A 41 -5.27 -22.46 -23.97
C SER A 41 -3.88 -21.83 -24.04
N SER A 42 -3.81 -20.60 -24.58
CA SER A 42 -2.59 -19.84 -24.82
C SER A 42 -2.85 -18.34 -24.82
N GLU A 43 -1.80 -17.52 -24.77
CA GLU A 43 -1.93 -16.06 -24.87
C GLU A 43 -2.50 -15.60 -26.21
N SER A 44 -2.34 -16.36 -27.30
CA SER A 44 -2.96 -16.00 -28.58
C SER A 44 -4.48 -16.17 -28.58
N ASP A 45 -5.01 -17.00 -27.68
CA ASP A 45 -6.45 -17.29 -27.59
C ASP A 45 -7.17 -16.34 -26.62
N ARG A 46 -6.43 -15.62 -25.75
CA ARG A 46 -7.05 -14.67 -24.82
C ARG A 46 -7.63 -13.50 -25.58
N TRP A 47 -8.70 -12.93 -25.05
CA TRP A 47 -9.18 -11.63 -25.48
C TRP A 47 -8.47 -10.48 -24.77
N ILE A 48 -8.18 -9.44 -25.56
CA ILE A 48 -7.72 -8.13 -25.11
C ILE A 48 -8.80 -7.13 -25.50
N ILE A 49 -9.61 -6.72 -24.52
CA ILE A 49 -10.77 -5.86 -24.70
C ILE A 49 -10.36 -4.41 -24.42
N TRP A 50 -10.38 -3.58 -25.45
CA TRP A 50 -10.05 -2.16 -25.41
C TRP A 50 -11.33 -1.34 -25.25
N VAL A 51 -11.41 -0.52 -24.20
CA VAL A 51 -12.57 0.32 -23.90
C VAL A 51 -12.25 1.78 -24.22
N ARG A 52 -13.07 2.43 -25.05
CA ARG A 52 -12.90 3.84 -25.41
C ARG A 52 -13.05 4.78 -24.21
N GLY A 53 -12.30 5.88 -24.19
CA GLY A 53 -12.30 6.87 -23.09
C GLY A 53 -13.55 7.76 -23.03
N LEU A 54 -14.06 8.16 -24.20
CA LEU A 54 -15.15 9.14 -24.39
C LEU A 54 -14.89 10.52 -23.75
N SER A 55 -15.72 11.49 -24.10
CA SER A 55 -15.71 12.82 -23.45
C SER A 55 -16.64 12.92 -22.24
N SER A 56 -17.40 11.85 -21.97
CA SER A 56 -18.33 11.73 -20.85
C SER A 56 -18.08 10.43 -20.11
N ASP A 57 -18.55 10.36 -18.87
CA ASP A 57 -18.50 9.13 -18.08
C ASP A 57 -19.33 8.02 -18.73
N ILE A 58 -18.88 6.78 -18.59
CA ILE A 58 -19.62 5.57 -18.94
C ILE A 58 -20.46 5.19 -17.73
N SER A 59 -21.71 5.64 -17.72
CA SER A 59 -22.67 5.24 -16.69
C SER A 59 -23.06 3.78 -16.88
N ILE A 60 -22.91 2.98 -15.83
CA ILE A 60 -23.45 1.62 -15.78
C ILE A 60 -24.63 1.58 -14.79
N SER A 61 -25.59 0.71 -15.06
CA SER A 61 -26.77 0.51 -14.21
C SER A 61 -26.82 -0.89 -13.58
N ASP A 62 -25.88 -1.75 -13.95
CA ASP A 62 -25.78 -3.13 -13.48
C ASP A 62 -24.30 -3.55 -13.36
N VAL A 63 -24.09 -4.72 -12.76
CA VAL A 63 -22.80 -5.35 -12.50
C VAL A 63 -22.09 -5.69 -13.83
N ILE A 64 -20.82 -5.30 -13.97
CA ILE A 64 -19.92 -5.92 -14.95
C ILE A 64 -19.39 -7.22 -14.35
N SER A 65 -19.93 -8.37 -14.77
CA SER A 65 -19.64 -9.70 -14.19
C SER A 65 -19.34 -10.71 -15.30
N PRO A 66 -18.09 -10.77 -15.80
CA PRO A 66 -17.73 -11.70 -16.87
C PRO A 66 -18.14 -13.12 -16.51
N THR A 67 -18.91 -13.79 -17.35
CA THR A 67 -19.30 -15.20 -17.17
C THR A 67 -18.11 -16.14 -17.41
N ASN A 68 -17.20 -15.73 -18.29
CA ASN A 68 -16.00 -16.46 -18.66
C ASN A 68 -14.75 -15.98 -17.89
N ASN A 69 -13.79 -16.87 -17.74
CA ASN A 69 -12.55 -16.62 -17.03
C ASN A 69 -11.36 -17.01 -17.90
N GLY A 70 -10.25 -16.29 -17.76
CA GLY A 70 -8.99 -16.64 -18.41
C GLY A 70 -8.39 -17.93 -17.83
N SER A 71 -7.14 -18.22 -18.20
CA SER A 71 -6.31 -19.22 -17.52
C SER A 71 -5.10 -18.55 -16.89
N TYR A 72 -4.42 -19.21 -15.95
CA TYR A 72 -3.24 -18.67 -15.26
C TYR A 72 -2.12 -18.18 -16.21
N ASN A 73 -2.01 -18.78 -17.40
CA ASN A 73 -1.03 -18.39 -18.41
C ASN A 73 -1.60 -17.47 -19.51
N ALA A 74 -2.92 -17.25 -19.52
CA ALA A 74 -3.62 -16.50 -20.55
C ALA A 74 -4.82 -15.76 -19.92
N HIS A 75 -4.53 -14.75 -19.10
CA HIS A 75 -5.57 -13.92 -18.50
C HIS A 75 -6.29 -13.13 -19.60
N HIS A 76 -7.61 -13.02 -19.56
CA HIS A 76 -8.27 -11.98 -20.36
C HIS A 76 -7.86 -10.61 -19.88
N MET A 77 -7.90 -9.61 -20.76
CA MET A 77 -7.53 -8.25 -20.41
C MET A 77 -8.70 -7.31 -20.72
N LEU A 78 -9.07 -6.50 -19.75
CA LEU A 78 -9.96 -5.36 -19.91
C LEU A 78 -9.11 -4.11 -19.71
N ILE A 79 -8.93 -3.33 -20.77
CA ILE A 79 -7.97 -2.22 -20.83
C ILE A 79 -8.69 -0.98 -21.32
N GLY A 80 -8.67 0.09 -20.53
CA GLY A 80 -9.08 1.39 -21.01
C GLY A 80 -8.09 1.93 -22.04
N TRP A 81 -8.62 2.56 -23.10
CA TRP A 81 -7.84 2.97 -24.26
C TRP A 81 -6.66 3.83 -23.81
N PRO A 82 -5.42 3.35 -24.00
CA PRO A 82 -4.27 3.98 -23.40
C PRO A 82 -3.91 5.27 -24.13
N ARG A 83 -3.36 6.22 -23.38
CA ARG A 83 -2.91 7.52 -23.88
C ARG A 83 -1.48 7.79 -23.48
N GLN A 84 -0.80 8.51 -24.36
CA GLN A 84 0.48 9.13 -24.09
C GLN A 84 0.35 10.61 -24.38
N ILE A 85 0.66 11.41 -23.37
CA ILE A 85 0.70 12.86 -23.45
C ILE A 85 2.04 13.25 -22.84
N SER A 86 2.87 13.93 -23.63
CA SER A 86 4.20 14.36 -23.21
C SER A 86 4.35 15.83 -23.51
N TYR A 87 4.80 16.57 -22.51
CA TYR A 87 5.17 17.97 -22.64
C TYR A 87 6.58 18.17 -22.10
N SER A 88 7.33 19.05 -22.74
CA SER A 88 8.70 19.40 -22.38
C SER A 88 8.83 20.89 -22.05
N ASP A 89 9.91 21.22 -21.36
CA ASP A 89 10.35 22.60 -21.12
C ASP A 89 9.41 23.42 -20.22
N TYR A 90 8.67 22.76 -19.33
CA TYR A 90 7.94 23.42 -18.25
C TYR A 90 8.89 23.93 -17.17
N THR A 91 8.43 24.93 -16.44
CA THR A 91 9.21 25.61 -15.39
C THR A 91 8.40 25.64 -14.10
N VAL A 92 9.03 25.30 -12.99
CA VAL A 92 8.42 25.40 -11.66
C VAL A 92 8.23 26.88 -11.33
N ASP A 93 6.98 27.33 -11.18
CA ASP A 93 6.66 28.72 -10.85
C ASP A 93 7.00 29.03 -9.40
N SER A 94 6.52 28.18 -8.50
CA SER A 94 6.74 28.34 -7.07
C SER A 94 6.73 27.01 -6.35
N VAL A 95 7.18 27.03 -5.10
CA VAL A 95 7.31 25.84 -4.29
C VAL A 95 6.70 26.11 -2.91
N PRO A 96 5.79 25.25 -2.42
CA PRO A 96 5.20 25.41 -1.10
C PRO A 96 6.30 25.41 -0.01
N THR A 97 6.20 26.36 0.93
CA THR A 97 7.16 26.49 2.03
C THR A 97 6.78 25.65 3.24
N GLY A 98 7.76 25.39 4.11
CA GLY A 98 7.57 24.64 5.35
C GLY A 98 7.67 23.13 5.17
N THR A 99 7.43 22.41 6.26
CA THR A 99 7.38 20.95 6.26
C THR A 99 5.93 20.49 6.17
N ASP A 100 5.74 19.31 5.59
CA ASP A 100 4.48 18.60 5.71
C ASP A 100 4.34 18.01 7.11
N ASN A 101 3.26 17.25 7.31
CA ASN A 101 3.02 16.62 8.59
C ASN A 101 4.11 15.61 8.95
N LEU A 102 4.91 15.11 7.99
CA LEU A 102 6.03 14.17 8.18
C LEU A 102 7.36 14.84 8.55
N GLY A 103 7.38 16.16 8.70
CA GLY A 103 8.64 16.91 8.80
C GLY A 103 9.43 16.92 7.47
N ILE A 104 8.85 16.42 6.38
CA ILE A 104 9.49 16.44 5.06
C ILE A 104 9.25 17.84 4.50
N ASN A 105 10.32 18.50 4.07
CA ASN A 105 10.18 19.78 3.38
C ASN A 105 9.24 19.61 2.18
N LYS A 106 8.16 20.40 2.16
CA LYS A 106 7.16 20.38 1.08
C LYS A 106 7.84 20.59 -0.28
N ALA A 107 8.90 21.39 -0.30
CA ALA A 107 9.71 21.63 -1.48
C ALA A 107 10.36 20.38 -2.08
N LYS A 108 10.43 19.24 -1.37
CA LYS A 108 10.99 18.00 -1.93
C LYS A 108 9.99 17.17 -2.71
N TRP A 109 8.70 17.48 -2.64
CA TRP A 109 7.67 16.56 -3.14
C TRP A 109 6.40 17.21 -3.65
N GLN A 110 6.33 18.54 -3.65
CA GLN A 110 5.26 19.28 -4.31
C GLN A 110 5.81 20.58 -4.87
N PHE A 111 5.20 21.06 -5.94
CA PHE A 111 5.51 22.32 -6.60
C PHE A 111 4.30 22.84 -7.36
N VAL A 112 4.31 24.13 -7.70
CA VAL A 112 3.23 24.81 -8.42
C VAL A 112 3.70 25.14 -9.84
N ASP A 113 2.84 24.88 -10.82
CA ASP A 113 3.02 25.30 -12.21
C ASP A 113 1.68 25.79 -12.78
N SER A 114 1.50 27.12 -12.77
CA SER A 114 0.29 27.82 -13.21
C SER A 114 0.06 27.78 -14.72
N VAL A 115 1.00 27.24 -15.50
CA VAL A 115 0.81 27.00 -16.95
C VAL A 115 -0.05 25.75 -17.18
N LEU A 116 -0.17 24.86 -16.19
CA LEU A 116 -1.04 23.69 -16.27
C LEU A 116 -2.50 24.09 -16.02
N THR A 117 -3.33 23.99 -17.05
CA THR A 117 -4.74 24.44 -16.98
C THR A 117 -5.75 23.28 -16.96
N GLN A 118 -5.30 22.05 -16.76
CA GLN A 118 -6.17 20.88 -16.78
C GLN A 118 -6.98 20.76 -15.48
N GLY A 119 -8.03 19.94 -15.47
CA GLY A 119 -8.83 19.69 -14.26
C GLY A 119 -8.09 18.85 -13.22
N ASP A 120 -8.69 18.73 -12.03
CA ASP A 120 -8.15 17.93 -10.93
C ASP A 120 -7.78 16.52 -11.39
N ASN A 121 -6.65 16.03 -10.89
CA ASN A 121 -6.16 14.67 -11.12
C ASN A 121 -5.86 14.29 -12.57
N TYR A 122 -5.88 15.25 -13.50
CA TYR A 122 -5.52 15.00 -14.89
C TYR A 122 -4.11 14.39 -15.05
N TRP A 123 -3.18 14.85 -14.21
CA TRP A 123 -1.78 14.40 -14.26
C TRP A 123 -1.47 13.18 -13.40
N MET A 124 -2.47 12.58 -12.75
CA MET A 124 -2.25 11.43 -11.86
C MET A 124 -1.62 10.25 -12.60
N GLY A 125 -0.55 9.68 -12.05
CA GLY A 125 0.22 8.60 -12.66
C GLY A 125 1.23 9.05 -13.73
N ALA A 126 1.32 10.33 -14.05
CA ALA A 126 2.34 10.86 -14.94
C ALA A 126 3.73 10.83 -14.30
N GLU A 127 4.76 10.70 -15.12
CA GLU A 127 6.16 10.81 -14.70
C GLU A 127 6.64 12.25 -14.91
N VAL A 128 7.13 12.88 -13.85
CA VAL A 128 7.83 14.16 -13.87
C VAL A 128 9.32 13.90 -13.82
N THR A 129 10.07 14.37 -14.82
CA THR A 129 11.53 14.31 -14.86
C THR A 129 12.12 15.71 -14.87
N PHE A 130 12.87 16.05 -13.83
CA PHE A 130 13.54 17.34 -13.74
C PHE A 130 14.71 17.39 -14.72
N THR A 131 14.80 18.46 -15.52
CA THR A 131 15.81 18.67 -16.57
C THR A 131 16.81 19.76 -16.22
N SER A 132 16.64 20.43 -15.07
CA SER A 132 17.60 21.39 -14.52
C SER A 132 17.62 21.36 -12.98
N GLY A 133 18.36 22.28 -12.37
CA GLY A 133 18.43 22.42 -10.92
C GLY A 133 19.22 21.31 -10.20
N ASN A 134 19.11 21.30 -8.87
CA ASN A 134 19.77 20.30 -8.01
C ASN A 134 19.15 18.90 -8.12
N ASN A 135 17.97 18.80 -8.73
CA ASN A 135 17.27 17.54 -8.96
C ASN A 135 17.36 17.07 -10.43
N ASN A 136 18.23 17.66 -11.25
CA ASN A 136 18.37 17.28 -12.66
C ASN A 136 18.56 15.77 -12.85
N GLY A 137 17.78 15.19 -13.75
CA GLY A 137 17.75 13.75 -14.06
C GLY A 137 16.95 12.90 -13.07
N GLN A 138 16.38 13.48 -12.02
CA GLN A 138 15.50 12.76 -11.10
C GLN A 138 14.08 12.68 -11.67
N THR A 139 13.49 11.49 -11.56
CA THR A 139 12.10 11.22 -11.97
C THR A 139 11.24 10.88 -10.76
N ARG A 140 9.99 11.36 -10.74
CA ARG A 140 8.96 11.03 -9.76
C ARG A 140 7.62 10.83 -10.43
N MET A 141 6.73 10.09 -9.78
CA MET A 141 5.36 9.94 -10.25
C MET A 141 4.45 10.97 -9.59
N VAL A 142 3.54 11.55 -10.37
CA VAL A 142 2.48 12.43 -9.88
C VAL A 142 1.41 11.59 -9.21
N ILE A 143 1.08 11.90 -7.97
CA ILE A 143 0.06 11.19 -7.18
C ILE A 143 -1.23 11.98 -7.00
N TRP A 144 -1.16 13.30 -7.26
CA TRP A 144 -2.29 14.21 -7.26
C TRP A 144 -1.93 15.47 -8.02
N PHE A 145 -2.93 16.07 -8.65
CA PHE A 145 -2.85 17.41 -9.22
C PHE A 145 -4.08 18.19 -8.75
N ASP A 146 -3.85 19.27 -8.02
CA ASP A 146 -4.88 20.19 -7.56
C ASP A 146 -4.97 21.35 -8.54
N ALA A 147 -6.01 21.37 -9.36
CA ALA A 147 -6.22 22.39 -10.39
C ALA A 147 -6.66 23.73 -9.81
N SER A 148 -7.06 23.80 -8.54
CA SER A 148 -7.43 25.06 -7.90
C SER A 148 -6.21 25.86 -7.43
N THR A 149 -5.08 25.17 -7.24
CA THR A 149 -3.82 25.75 -6.78
C THR A 149 -2.66 25.49 -7.72
N ASP A 150 -2.92 24.84 -8.85
CA ASP A 150 -1.95 24.37 -9.84
C ASP A 150 -0.80 23.55 -9.22
N THR A 151 -1.10 22.82 -8.14
CA THR A 151 -0.10 22.11 -7.35
C THR A 151 0.03 20.66 -7.79
N ILE A 152 1.25 20.25 -8.16
CA ILE A 152 1.63 18.87 -8.39
C ILE A 152 2.16 18.25 -7.11
N TYR A 153 1.69 17.05 -6.78
CA TYR A 153 2.17 16.25 -5.66
C TYR A 153 2.87 14.98 -6.18
N LEU A 154 4.05 14.68 -5.63
CA LEU A 154 4.92 13.58 -6.04
C LEU A 154 4.87 12.41 -5.04
N ASP A 155 5.10 11.21 -5.57
CA ASP A 155 5.06 9.93 -4.84
C ASP A 155 6.11 9.80 -3.73
N PHE A 156 7.34 10.25 -3.95
CA PHE A 156 8.46 10.19 -3.01
C PHE A 156 9.24 11.51 -2.99
N PRO A 157 9.77 11.94 -1.84
CA PRO A 157 10.61 13.13 -1.80
C PRO A 157 11.85 12.99 -2.69
N LEU A 158 12.23 14.09 -3.32
CA LEU A 158 13.49 14.25 -4.02
C LEU A 158 14.65 14.38 -3.02
N PRO A 159 15.90 14.09 -3.44
CA PRO A 159 17.06 14.27 -2.57
C PRO A 159 17.23 15.73 -2.11
N ASN A 160 17.00 16.68 -3.02
CA ASN A 160 17.13 18.11 -2.80
C ASN A 160 15.77 18.81 -2.89
N ASP A 161 15.66 19.99 -2.27
CA ASP A 161 14.49 20.85 -2.45
C ASP A 161 14.37 21.27 -3.92
N ILE A 162 13.15 21.24 -4.44
CA ILE A 162 12.79 21.84 -5.73
C ILE A 162 12.90 23.36 -5.57
N ALA A 163 13.48 24.04 -6.55
CA ALA A 163 13.56 25.49 -6.58
C ALA A 163 12.60 26.07 -7.64
N SER A 164 12.10 27.29 -7.39
CA SER A 164 11.45 28.07 -8.45
C SER A 164 12.45 28.29 -9.60
N GLY A 165 12.00 28.11 -10.83
CA GLY A 165 12.83 28.14 -12.04
C GLY A 165 13.45 26.81 -12.44
N ASP A 166 13.32 25.75 -11.63
CA ASP A 166 13.70 24.40 -12.07
C ASP A 166 12.84 24.00 -13.27
N GLN A 167 13.46 23.35 -14.25
CA GLN A 167 12.80 22.88 -15.46
C GLN A 167 12.49 21.40 -15.36
N TYR A 168 11.40 20.98 -15.99
CA TYR A 168 10.98 19.59 -16.00
C TYR A 168 10.22 19.20 -17.27
N THR A 169 10.11 17.89 -17.49
CA THR A 169 9.18 17.28 -18.43
C THR A 169 8.12 16.53 -17.65
N ILE A 170 6.88 16.50 -18.17
CA ILE A 170 5.80 15.70 -17.64
C ILE A 170 5.26 14.78 -18.74
N THR A 171 5.23 13.48 -18.44
CA THR A 171 4.80 12.45 -19.37
C THR A 171 3.74 11.58 -18.71
N LEU A 172 2.50 11.74 -19.13
CA LEU A 172 1.43 10.81 -18.81
C LEU A 172 1.48 9.68 -19.84
N LYS A 173 1.95 8.51 -19.43
CA LYS A 173 1.92 7.29 -20.25
C LYS A 173 1.17 6.20 -19.48
N SER A 174 -0.06 5.93 -19.91
CA SER A 174 -0.87 4.88 -19.32
C SER A 174 -0.29 3.49 -19.65
N GLU A 175 -0.67 2.47 -18.88
CA GLU A 175 -0.18 1.10 -19.09
C GLU A 175 -0.52 0.59 -20.50
N PHE A 176 0.33 -0.25 -21.07
CA PHE A 176 0.14 -0.87 -22.40
C PHE A 176 0.04 0.10 -23.59
N TYR A 177 0.44 1.36 -23.44
CA TYR A 177 0.39 2.32 -24.55
C TYR A 177 1.18 1.85 -25.79
N ASP A 178 2.41 1.36 -25.60
CA ASP A 178 3.26 0.90 -26.71
C ASP A 178 2.75 -0.37 -27.39
N ASP A 179 1.84 -1.10 -26.73
CA ASP A 179 1.31 -2.37 -27.19
C ASP A 179 -0.12 -2.24 -27.75
N ARG A 180 -0.67 -1.02 -27.83
CA ARG A 180 -2.02 -0.78 -28.35
C ARG A 180 -2.10 -0.98 -29.88
N PRO A 181 -3.20 -1.53 -30.41
CA PRO A 181 -3.41 -1.59 -31.85
C PRO A 181 -3.59 -0.18 -32.43
N THR A 182 -3.65 -0.05 -33.77
CA THR A 182 -4.04 1.22 -34.40
C THR A 182 -5.41 1.67 -33.87
N ALA A 183 -5.48 2.93 -33.44
CA ALA A 183 -6.71 3.51 -32.91
C ALA A 183 -7.86 3.46 -33.93
N PRO A 184 -9.06 3.03 -33.55
CA PRO A 184 -10.26 3.33 -34.33
C PRO A 184 -10.44 4.85 -34.45
N SER A 185 -11.09 5.29 -35.53
CA SER A 185 -11.26 6.72 -35.82
C SER A 185 -11.87 7.48 -34.64
N GLY A 186 -11.18 8.53 -34.17
CA GLY A 186 -11.66 9.43 -33.13
C GLY A 186 -11.35 9.03 -31.68
N TRP A 187 -10.86 7.82 -31.41
CA TRP A 187 -10.58 7.37 -30.02
C TRP A 187 -9.43 8.16 -29.36
N ASP A 188 -8.44 8.58 -30.15
CA ASP A 188 -7.34 9.42 -29.67
C ASP A 188 -7.76 10.90 -29.41
N ASN A 189 -8.97 11.29 -29.82
CA ASN A 189 -9.47 12.67 -29.69
C ASN A 189 -10.40 12.88 -28.48
N ASP A 190 -10.73 11.83 -27.72
CA ASP A 190 -11.58 11.96 -26.52
C ASP A 190 -10.93 12.93 -25.50
N THR A 191 -11.69 13.50 -24.57
CA THR A 191 -11.11 14.44 -23.57
C THR A 191 -10.61 13.73 -22.33
N ASN A 192 -11.25 12.62 -21.93
CA ASN A 192 -10.83 11.85 -20.78
C ASN A 192 -9.50 11.12 -21.07
N ILE A 193 -8.56 11.19 -20.13
CA ILE A 193 -7.25 10.54 -20.24
C ILE A 193 -7.34 9.00 -20.17
N MET A 194 -8.43 8.50 -19.61
CA MET A 194 -8.79 7.08 -19.51
C MET A 194 -10.31 6.98 -19.42
N PRO A 195 -10.93 5.82 -19.74
CA PRO A 195 -12.35 5.65 -19.52
C PRO A 195 -12.72 5.81 -18.05
N VAL A 196 -13.77 6.60 -17.81
CA VAL A 196 -14.37 6.78 -16.50
C VAL A 196 -15.62 5.92 -16.43
N ILE A 197 -15.65 4.93 -15.56
CA ILE A 197 -16.82 4.07 -15.32
C ILE A 197 -17.49 4.55 -14.04
N ASP A 198 -18.74 4.95 -14.16
CA ASP A 198 -19.55 5.52 -13.09
C ASP A 198 -20.67 4.56 -12.71
N GLY A 199 -20.66 4.10 -11.45
CA GLY A 199 -21.66 3.18 -10.90
C GLY A 199 -22.99 3.84 -10.50
N GLY A 200 -23.10 5.17 -10.55
CA GLY A 200 -24.31 5.92 -10.25
C GLY A 200 -24.85 5.71 -8.83
N GLU A 201 -23.98 5.41 -7.86
CA GLU A 201 -24.31 5.04 -6.47
C GLU A 201 -25.19 3.77 -6.36
N GLY A 202 -25.18 2.94 -7.39
CA GLY A 202 -26.02 1.75 -7.47
C GLY A 202 -25.78 0.74 -6.33
N SER A 203 -26.82 0.00 -5.97
CA SER A 203 -26.77 -1.07 -4.98
C SER A 203 -26.30 -2.40 -5.60
N TYR A 204 -25.12 -2.40 -6.19
CA TYR A 204 -24.54 -3.59 -6.83
C TYR A 204 -23.00 -3.52 -6.87
N ASP A 205 -22.35 -4.67 -7.04
CA ASP A 205 -20.89 -4.72 -7.22
C ASP A 205 -20.53 -4.22 -8.62
N MET A 206 -19.79 -3.12 -8.77
CA MET A 206 -19.60 -2.48 -10.08
C MET A 206 -18.84 -3.40 -11.05
N MET A 207 -17.74 -4.00 -10.58
CA MET A 207 -16.99 -5.03 -11.29
C MET A 207 -16.87 -6.29 -10.44
N ASN A 208 -17.46 -7.39 -10.89
CA ASN A 208 -17.52 -8.65 -10.16
C ASN A 208 -16.76 -9.78 -10.86
N PHE A 209 -15.52 -9.96 -10.43
CA PHE A 209 -14.62 -11.02 -10.85
C PHE A 209 -14.58 -12.18 -9.82
N PHE A 210 -15.58 -12.31 -8.95
CA PHE A 210 -15.65 -13.38 -7.98
C PHE A 210 -15.62 -14.76 -8.67
N ARG A 211 -14.66 -15.61 -8.27
CA ARG A 211 -14.33 -16.90 -8.92
C ARG A 211 -13.80 -16.81 -10.36
N LYS A 212 -13.57 -15.59 -10.87
CA LYS A 212 -12.95 -15.33 -12.18
C LYS A 212 -11.68 -14.47 -12.04
N PRO A 213 -10.65 -14.93 -11.32
CA PRO A 213 -9.49 -14.09 -11.03
C PRO A 213 -8.54 -13.93 -12.22
N TYR A 214 -8.64 -14.73 -13.29
CA TYR A 214 -7.71 -14.72 -14.42
C TYR A 214 -8.07 -13.64 -15.44
N TRP A 215 -8.21 -12.43 -14.92
CA TRP A 215 -8.41 -11.18 -15.64
C TRP A 215 -7.28 -10.21 -15.31
N THR A 216 -6.96 -9.34 -16.26
CA THR A 216 -6.11 -8.16 -16.07
C THR A 216 -6.98 -6.93 -16.29
N LEU A 217 -6.98 -6.00 -15.34
CA LEU A 217 -7.69 -4.73 -15.44
C LEU A 217 -6.69 -3.59 -15.52
N ALA A 218 -6.82 -2.69 -16.50
CA ALA A 218 -5.87 -1.59 -16.64
C ALA A 218 -6.46 -0.28 -17.19
N ASN A 219 -5.92 0.85 -16.73
CA ASN A 219 -6.23 2.21 -17.21
C ASN A 219 -7.71 2.59 -17.06
N PHE A 220 -8.25 2.57 -15.85
CA PHE A 220 -9.62 3.01 -15.60
C PHE A 220 -9.70 3.98 -14.42
N GLU A 221 -10.61 4.95 -14.54
CA GLU A 221 -11.19 5.62 -13.40
C GLU A 221 -12.53 4.94 -13.06
N LEU A 222 -12.68 4.53 -11.80
CA LEU A 222 -13.85 3.82 -11.29
C LEU A 222 -14.43 4.64 -10.13
N LYS A 223 -15.67 5.11 -10.26
CA LYS A 223 -16.26 6.02 -9.26
C LYS A 223 -17.72 5.74 -8.95
N ASN A 224 -18.22 6.39 -7.91
CA ASN A 224 -19.62 6.38 -7.51
C ASN A 224 -20.16 4.95 -7.30
N GLY A 225 -19.39 4.12 -6.60
CA GLY A 225 -19.90 2.83 -6.11
C GLY A 225 -20.96 3.04 -5.03
N SER A 226 -21.69 1.99 -4.66
CA SER A 226 -22.62 2.08 -3.52
C SER A 226 -21.93 2.67 -2.29
N ASN A 227 -22.61 3.60 -1.61
CA ASN A 227 -22.17 4.12 -0.31
C ASN A 227 -22.35 3.12 0.86
N THR A 228 -22.85 1.90 0.59
CA THR A 228 -23.09 0.89 1.60
C THR A 228 -21.91 -0.06 1.77
N ALA A 229 -21.86 -0.72 2.94
CA ALA A 229 -20.96 -1.84 3.25
C ALA A 229 -21.04 -3.02 2.27
N THR A 230 -22.21 -3.16 1.64
CA THR A 230 -22.61 -4.40 1.00
C THR A 230 -21.97 -4.53 -0.36
N TYR A 231 -21.89 -3.43 -1.12
CA TYR A 231 -21.47 -3.46 -2.50
C TYR A 231 -20.09 -2.82 -2.69
N ARG A 232 -19.37 -3.26 -3.72
CA ARG A 232 -18.00 -2.81 -3.97
C ARG A 232 -17.80 -2.31 -5.38
N ILE A 233 -16.82 -1.43 -5.56
CA ILE A 233 -16.39 -1.07 -6.91
C ILE A 233 -15.74 -2.28 -7.59
N ILE A 234 -14.85 -3.00 -6.89
CA ILE A 234 -14.28 -4.26 -7.38
C ILE A 234 -14.56 -5.37 -6.38
N TYR A 235 -15.34 -6.38 -6.78
CA TYR A 235 -15.51 -7.62 -6.03
C TYR A 235 -14.73 -8.77 -6.67
N GLY A 236 -13.78 -9.32 -5.91
CA GLY A 236 -12.85 -10.36 -6.33
C GLY A 236 -11.72 -9.82 -7.19
N LEU A 237 -10.79 -9.02 -6.63
CA LEU A 237 -9.68 -8.41 -7.39
C LEU A 237 -9.08 -9.36 -8.45
N PRO A 238 -9.01 -8.93 -9.73
CA PRO A 238 -8.30 -9.65 -10.78
C PRO A 238 -6.85 -9.97 -10.38
N ILE A 239 -6.24 -10.97 -10.99
CA ILE A 239 -4.87 -11.38 -10.68
C ILE A 239 -3.86 -10.27 -11.01
N LYS A 240 -4.20 -9.36 -11.93
CA LYS A 240 -3.40 -8.19 -12.28
C LYS A 240 -4.26 -6.94 -12.42
N CYS A 241 -3.87 -5.86 -11.75
CA CYS A 241 -4.47 -4.54 -11.89
C CYS A 241 -3.37 -3.50 -12.12
N TYR A 242 -3.55 -2.61 -13.10
CA TYR A 242 -2.57 -1.59 -13.45
C TYR A 242 -3.23 -0.23 -13.65
N PHE A 243 -2.69 0.80 -13.02
CA PHE A 243 -3.13 2.19 -13.22
C PHE A 243 -4.65 2.36 -13.10
N LEU A 244 -5.16 2.15 -11.88
CA LEU A 244 -6.58 2.31 -11.56
C LEU A 244 -6.74 3.48 -10.60
N LYS A 245 -7.62 4.42 -10.96
CA LYS A 245 -8.10 5.46 -10.05
C LYS A 245 -9.47 5.03 -9.54
N ILE A 246 -9.63 4.92 -8.22
CA ILE A 246 -10.87 4.45 -7.62
C ILE A 246 -11.28 5.40 -6.50
N HIS A 247 -12.50 5.93 -6.56
CA HIS A 247 -13.00 6.86 -5.54
C HIS A 247 -14.53 6.83 -5.40
N ASP A 248 -15.05 7.59 -4.44
CA ASP A 248 -16.49 7.77 -4.19
C ASP A 248 -17.24 6.44 -4.06
N GLY A 249 -16.70 5.51 -3.28
CA GLY A 249 -17.33 4.21 -3.00
C GLY A 249 -17.44 3.95 -1.51
N GLY A 250 -18.39 3.10 -1.11
CA GLY A 250 -18.40 2.47 0.21
C GLY A 250 -17.13 1.63 0.35
N VAL A 251 -17.15 0.42 -0.23
CA VAL A 251 -15.98 -0.47 -0.30
C VAL A 251 -15.37 -0.43 -1.71
N MET A 252 -14.15 0.06 -1.86
CA MET A 252 -13.54 0.17 -3.21
C MET A 252 -13.17 -1.20 -3.80
N ILE A 253 -12.56 -2.07 -3.01
CA ILE A 253 -12.05 -3.38 -3.41
C ILE A 253 -12.43 -4.35 -2.30
N ARG A 254 -13.07 -5.45 -2.67
CA ARG A 254 -13.16 -6.62 -1.81
C ARG A 254 -12.59 -7.83 -2.51
N HIS A 255 -11.40 -8.28 -2.13
CA HIS A 255 -10.82 -9.49 -2.71
C HIS A 255 -11.21 -10.72 -1.89
N SER A 256 -12.08 -11.54 -2.47
CA SER A 256 -12.45 -12.86 -1.97
C SER A 256 -12.36 -13.84 -3.14
N SER A 257 -11.17 -14.31 -3.47
CA SER A 257 -11.02 -15.39 -4.45
C SER A 257 -10.65 -16.70 -3.76
N TYR A 258 -11.12 -17.82 -4.29
CA TYR A 258 -10.72 -19.15 -3.82
C TYR A 258 -9.36 -19.61 -4.39
N THR A 259 -8.71 -18.80 -5.23
CA THR A 259 -7.50 -19.19 -5.96
C THR A 259 -6.23 -18.75 -5.27
N LYS A 260 -5.37 -19.65 -4.82
CA LYS A 260 -4.13 -19.37 -4.07
C LYS A 260 -3.02 -18.57 -4.82
N HIS A 261 -3.35 -17.87 -5.89
CA HIS A 261 -2.42 -17.08 -6.70
C HIS A 261 -2.22 -15.68 -6.12
N LEU A 262 -1.01 -15.14 -6.34
CA LEU A 262 -0.69 -13.76 -6.00
C LEU A 262 -1.43 -12.81 -6.93
N ALA A 263 -2.29 -11.95 -6.37
CA ALA A 263 -2.80 -10.80 -7.07
C ALA A 263 -1.76 -9.67 -7.04
N GLN A 264 -1.51 -9.04 -8.18
CA GLN A 264 -0.58 -7.93 -8.34
C GLN A 264 -1.35 -6.68 -8.71
N ALA A 265 -1.12 -5.59 -7.99
CA ALA A 265 -1.80 -4.33 -8.20
C ALA A 265 -0.74 -3.22 -8.22
N ASP A 266 -0.61 -2.52 -9.34
CA ASP A 266 0.42 -1.51 -9.54
C ASP A 266 -0.22 -0.18 -9.94
N ARG A 267 0.27 0.92 -9.35
CA ARG A 267 -0.29 2.26 -9.58
C ARG A 267 -1.79 2.34 -9.30
N ILE A 268 -2.20 1.83 -8.13
CA ILE A 268 -3.58 1.96 -7.66
C ILE A 268 -3.70 3.24 -6.86
N PHE A 269 -4.61 4.11 -7.25
CA PHE A 269 -4.93 5.37 -6.58
C PHE A 269 -6.31 5.25 -5.96
N LEU A 270 -6.40 5.26 -4.63
CA LEU A 270 -7.66 5.16 -3.90
C LEU A 270 -7.97 6.48 -3.19
N TRP A 271 -9.22 6.97 -3.32
CA TRP A 271 -9.71 8.18 -2.65
C TRP A 271 -11.16 8.05 -2.16
N ASP A 272 -11.60 8.97 -1.30
CA ASP A 272 -13.03 9.21 -0.98
C ASP A 272 -13.87 7.97 -0.60
N GLY A 273 -13.26 6.99 0.06
CA GLY A 273 -13.97 5.85 0.63
C GLY A 273 -14.89 6.26 1.78
N THR A 274 -16.19 5.94 1.69
CA THR A 274 -17.17 6.26 2.74
C THR A 274 -17.30 5.16 3.81
N TYR A 275 -16.99 3.89 3.48
CA TYR A 275 -17.22 2.76 4.38
C TYR A 275 -16.13 1.67 4.30
N TYR A 276 -15.32 1.49 5.35
CA TYR A 276 -14.13 0.62 5.34
C TYR A 276 -13.07 0.96 4.28
N ASN A 277 -12.89 2.26 3.97
CA ASN A 277 -11.75 2.91 3.29
C ASN A 277 -10.98 2.12 2.21
N GLY A 278 -11.61 1.18 1.54
CA GLY A 278 -11.17 0.72 0.24
C GLY A 278 -10.84 -0.74 0.09
N ILE A 279 -10.32 -1.48 1.07
CA ILE A 279 -9.85 -2.85 0.77
C ILE A 279 -10.27 -3.85 1.85
N HIS A 280 -11.23 -4.71 1.54
CA HIS A 280 -11.57 -5.89 2.35
C HIS A 280 -11.08 -7.16 1.67
N TYR A 281 -10.16 -7.84 2.31
CA TYR A 281 -9.48 -8.96 1.71
C TYR A 281 -9.58 -10.19 2.60
N SER A 282 -9.96 -11.33 2.03
CA SER A 282 -10.18 -12.55 2.82
C SER A 282 -9.27 -13.71 2.44
N GLN A 283 -8.80 -13.77 1.19
CA GLN A 283 -8.21 -14.98 0.59
C GLN A 283 -7.25 -14.61 -0.55
N ASN A 284 -5.96 -14.98 -0.50
CA ASN A 284 -4.85 -14.98 -1.50
C ASN A 284 -3.85 -13.83 -1.53
N PRO A 285 -2.53 -14.06 -1.48
CA PRO A 285 -1.55 -12.99 -1.29
C PRO A 285 -1.75 -11.83 -2.28
N ILE A 286 -1.58 -10.59 -1.83
CA ILE A 286 -1.66 -9.39 -2.68
C ILE A 286 -0.36 -8.61 -2.58
N LEU A 287 0.15 -8.16 -3.73
CA LEU A 287 1.25 -7.22 -3.84
C LEU A 287 0.72 -5.90 -4.44
N PHE A 288 0.78 -4.83 -3.65
CA PHE A 288 0.63 -3.47 -4.15
C PHE A 288 2.02 -2.87 -4.43
N THR A 289 2.20 -2.32 -5.63
CA THR A 289 3.40 -1.57 -6.02
C THR A 289 3.04 -0.15 -6.44
N ARG A 290 3.85 0.85 -6.09
CA ARG A 290 3.69 2.24 -6.57
C ARG A 290 2.27 2.78 -6.38
N SER A 291 1.62 2.41 -5.27
CA SER A 291 0.19 2.64 -5.05
C SER A 291 -0.03 3.67 -3.95
N HIS A 292 -1.11 4.45 -4.08
CA HIS A 292 -1.38 5.63 -3.28
C HIS A 292 -2.79 5.55 -2.69
N PHE A 293 -2.86 5.61 -1.36
CA PHE A 293 -4.09 5.38 -0.61
C PHE A 293 -4.40 6.61 0.23
N ASN A 294 -5.38 7.42 -0.17
CA ASN A 294 -5.77 8.63 0.55
C ASN A 294 -7.22 8.47 1.05
N ARG A 295 -7.54 8.95 2.27
CA ARG A 295 -8.94 9.01 2.71
C ARG A 295 -9.56 10.25 2.11
N GLY A 296 -10.82 10.16 1.75
CA GLY A 296 -11.60 11.36 1.54
C GLY A 296 -11.82 12.22 2.77
N ASN A 297 -12.59 13.28 2.59
CA ASN A 297 -13.01 14.24 3.62
C ASN A 297 -13.94 13.66 4.72
N ASN A 298 -14.08 12.34 4.86
CA ASN A 298 -15.05 11.77 5.77
C ASN A 298 -14.52 11.73 7.22
N THR A 299 -15.31 12.22 8.18
CA THR A 299 -14.98 12.36 9.61
C THR A 299 -15.21 11.08 10.43
N THR A 300 -15.80 10.03 9.85
CA THR A 300 -16.18 8.79 10.55
C THR A 300 -15.16 7.65 10.43
N ILE A 301 -15.19 6.68 11.35
CA ILE A 301 -14.23 5.60 11.66
C ILE A 301 -14.00 4.62 10.48
N SER A 302 -13.49 5.11 9.36
CA SER A 302 -13.26 4.30 8.17
C SER A 302 -11.94 3.53 8.30
N LYS A 303 -12.03 2.19 8.35
CA LYS A 303 -10.86 1.28 8.42
C LYS A 303 -10.28 1.10 7.03
N GLY A 304 -8.98 1.34 6.78
CA GLY A 304 -8.44 1.26 5.41
C GLY A 304 -8.33 -0.14 4.81
N PHE A 305 -7.79 -1.11 5.55
CA PHE A 305 -7.40 -2.40 4.98
C PHE A 305 -7.81 -3.56 5.87
N ILE A 306 -8.95 -4.19 5.64
CA ILE A 306 -9.32 -5.40 6.39
C ILE A 306 -8.59 -6.60 5.77
N VAL A 307 -7.73 -7.25 6.54
CA VAL A 307 -6.89 -8.38 6.07
C VAL A 307 -7.32 -9.66 6.77
N GLY A 308 -7.91 -10.58 6.02
CA GLY A 308 -8.44 -11.84 6.52
C GLY A 308 -7.38 -12.82 7.02
N GLU A 309 -7.85 -14.00 7.39
CA GLU A 309 -7.02 -14.97 8.12
C GLU A 309 -5.90 -15.59 7.27
N ASN A 310 -4.69 -15.73 7.83
CA ASN A 310 -3.52 -16.35 7.19
C ASN A 310 -3.10 -15.71 5.86
N GLN A 311 -3.35 -14.42 5.70
CA GLN A 311 -3.11 -13.74 4.45
C GLN A 311 -1.79 -12.97 4.40
N PHE A 312 -1.27 -12.76 3.19
CA PHE A 312 -0.06 -11.96 2.95
C PHE A 312 -0.41 -10.73 2.13
N LEU A 313 -0.14 -9.56 2.70
CA LEU A 313 -0.29 -8.29 2.03
C LEU A 313 1.08 -7.64 1.94
N THR A 314 1.56 -7.38 0.73
CA THR A 314 2.84 -6.70 0.51
C THR A 314 2.60 -5.34 -0.12
N PHE A 315 3.21 -4.31 0.43
CA PHE A 315 3.30 -2.98 -0.15
C PHE A 315 4.74 -2.73 -0.57
N LYS A 316 4.93 -2.16 -1.75
CA LYS A 316 6.25 -1.74 -2.23
C LYS A 316 6.14 -0.39 -2.92
N ASP A 317 6.92 0.58 -2.48
CA ASP A 317 6.89 1.93 -3.04
C ASP A 317 5.49 2.57 -2.94
N CYS A 318 4.78 2.36 -1.81
CA CYS A 318 3.41 2.87 -1.62
C CYS A 318 3.34 4.07 -0.67
N THR A 319 2.31 4.90 -0.82
CA THR A 319 2.03 6.01 0.12
C THR A 319 0.63 5.95 0.71
N PHE A 320 0.47 6.46 1.93
CA PHE A 320 -0.80 6.54 2.65
C PHE A 320 -1.05 7.96 3.17
N GLY A 321 -2.20 8.54 2.80
CA GLY A 321 -2.74 9.84 3.25
C GLY A 321 -1.80 11.03 3.02
N ARG A 322 -1.00 11.00 1.95
CA ARG A 322 0.00 12.03 1.69
C ARG A 322 -0.60 13.38 1.30
N VAL A 323 -1.80 13.36 0.71
CA VAL A 323 -2.47 14.55 0.17
C VAL A 323 -3.69 14.95 1.00
N SER A 324 -4.34 13.99 1.67
CA SER A 324 -5.46 14.24 2.56
C SER A 324 -5.15 13.79 3.98
N GLN A 325 -5.58 14.59 4.96
CA GLN A 325 -5.12 14.54 6.36
C GLN A 325 -5.39 13.24 7.11
N VAL A 326 -6.06 12.24 6.53
CA VAL A 326 -6.25 10.97 7.19
C VAL A 326 -6.25 9.83 6.16
N ALA A 327 -5.84 8.62 6.53
CA ALA A 327 -5.80 7.39 5.75
C ALA A 327 -5.42 6.29 6.75
N TYR A 328 -6.41 5.73 7.44
CA TYR A 328 -6.15 4.69 8.42
C TYR A 328 -5.65 3.42 7.73
N LEU A 329 -4.40 3.01 7.92
CA LEU A 329 -4.02 1.61 7.73
C LEU A 329 -4.54 0.82 8.94
N VAL A 330 -5.87 0.72 9.10
CA VAL A 330 -6.46 -0.19 10.09
C VAL A 330 -6.49 -1.57 9.47
N THR A 331 -5.70 -2.49 10.00
CA THR A 331 -5.84 -3.91 9.65
C THR A 331 -6.60 -4.66 10.70
N ASP A 332 -7.90 -4.79 10.46
CA ASP A 332 -8.69 -5.83 11.09
C ASP A 332 -8.25 -7.16 10.52
N SER A 333 -7.60 -7.96 11.36
CA SER A 333 -7.34 -9.35 11.03
C SER A 333 -8.11 -10.27 11.96
N TYR A 334 -8.79 -11.23 11.35
CA TYR A 334 -9.55 -12.23 12.08
C TYR A 334 -8.60 -13.25 12.74
N VAL A 335 -7.45 -13.61 12.11
CA VAL A 335 -6.41 -14.53 12.63
C VAL A 335 -5.12 -14.43 11.76
N ALA A 336 -3.94 -14.10 12.32
CA ALA A 336 -2.63 -14.30 11.68
C ALA A 336 -2.37 -13.67 10.29
N ALA A 337 -2.74 -12.39 10.09
CA ALA A 337 -2.32 -11.64 8.90
C ALA A 337 -0.80 -11.37 8.90
N ARG A 338 -0.20 -11.39 7.70
CA ARG A 338 1.21 -11.08 7.45
C ARG A 338 1.30 -9.88 6.51
N ILE A 339 1.60 -8.72 7.07
CA ILE A 339 1.74 -7.50 6.27
C ILE A 339 3.21 -7.20 6.11
N ARG A 340 3.66 -7.01 4.87
CA ARG A 340 5.00 -6.55 4.53
C ARG A 340 4.91 -5.19 3.87
N GLY A 341 5.77 -4.25 4.24
CA GLY A 341 5.96 -3.03 3.45
C GLY A 341 7.42 -2.77 3.15
N GLU A 342 7.71 -2.30 1.95
CA GLU A 342 9.03 -1.94 1.47
C GLU A 342 8.97 -0.53 0.86
N ASN A 343 9.74 0.42 1.38
CA ASN A 343 9.68 1.83 0.96
C ASN A 343 8.25 2.38 1.01
N VAL A 344 7.67 2.41 2.20
CA VAL A 344 6.29 2.86 2.44
C VAL A 344 6.31 4.19 3.19
N ILE A 345 5.58 5.19 2.68
CA ILE A 345 5.35 6.47 3.35
C ILE A 345 3.93 6.52 3.91
N VAL A 346 3.79 6.90 5.18
CA VAL A 346 2.48 7.06 5.82
C VAL A 346 2.43 8.43 6.47
N ASP A 347 1.61 9.36 5.95
CA ASP A 347 1.38 10.68 6.59
C ASP A 347 1.03 10.44 8.07
N PRO A 348 1.56 11.22 9.01
CA PRO A 348 1.56 10.85 10.41
C PRO A 348 0.25 11.25 11.10
N ASN A 349 -0.62 12.03 10.46
CA ASN A 349 -2.02 12.12 10.90
C ASN A 349 -2.78 10.80 10.63
N ASN A 350 -2.15 9.88 9.90
CA ASN A 350 -2.63 8.53 9.75
C ASN A 350 -2.08 7.63 10.83
N TYR A 351 -2.99 6.86 11.41
CA TYR A 351 -2.64 5.83 12.35
C TYR A 351 -2.62 4.50 11.60
N PRO A 352 -1.45 3.91 11.29
CA PRO A 352 -1.40 2.47 11.08
C PRO A 352 -1.86 1.83 12.39
N SER A 353 -2.99 1.15 12.34
CA SER A 353 -3.63 0.52 13.48
C SER A 353 -3.79 -0.95 13.16
N LEU A 354 -3.03 -1.79 13.83
CA LEU A 354 -3.13 -3.23 13.65
C LEU A 354 -4.07 -3.78 14.73
N SER A 355 -5.38 -3.61 14.56
CA SER A 355 -6.32 -4.09 15.57
C SER A 355 -6.85 -5.46 15.18
N PRO A 356 -6.71 -6.52 16.00
CA PRO A 356 -7.53 -7.72 15.81
C PRO A 356 -8.99 -7.34 16.07
N THR A 357 -9.91 -7.72 15.19
CA THR A 357 -11.34 -7.37 15.30
C THR A 357 -12.07 -8.11 16.42
N SER A 358 -11.41 -9.08 17.05
CA SER A 358 -12.08 -10.10 17.83
C SER A 358 -11.16 -10.72 18.88
N ASN A 359 -11.76 -11.35 19.89
CA ASN A 359 -11.08 -12.08 20.99
C ASN A 359 -10.22 -13.26 20.50
N TYR A 360 -10.01 -13.43 19.20
CA TYR A 360 -9.26 -14.52 18.63
C TYR A 360 -7.76 -14.29 18.80
N ARG A 361 -7.14 -15.33 19.35
CA ARG A 361 -5.85 -15.34 20.05
C ARG A 361 -4.61 -15.43 19.15
N SER A 362 -4.72 -15.06 17.86
CA SER A 362 -3.63 -15.33 16.91
C SER A 362 -2.71 -14.14 16.67
N PRO A 363 -1.39 -14.37 16.63
CA PRO A 363 -0.40 -13.31 16.44
C PRO A 363 -0.50 -12.75 15.02
N VAL A 364 -0.76 -11.45 14.90
CA VAL A 364 -0.58 -10.70 13.65
C VAL A 364 0.89 -10.37 13.53
N SER A 365 1.53 -10.69 12.41
CA SER A 365 2.93 -10.32 12.18
C SER A 365 3.01 -9.25 11.12
N VAL A 366 3.55 -8.08 11.48
CA VAL A 366 3.70 -6.97 10.54
C VAL A 366 5.17 -6.60 10.44
N LYS A 367 5.66 -6.51 9.20
CA LYS A 367 7.08 -6.31 8.88
C LYS A 367 7.21 -5.19 7.87
N PHE A 368 7.60 -4.00 8.31
CA PHE A 368 7.98 -2.95 7.39
C PHE A 368 9.51 -2.84 7.32
N SER A 369 10.05 -2.66 6.12
CA SER A 369 11.46 -2.35 5.86
C SER A 369 11.55 -1.08 5.02
N GLY A 370 12.31 -0.07 5.47
CA GLY A 370 12.27 1.24 4.83
C GLY A 370 10.92 1.93 5.03
N PHE A 371 10.42 1.89 6.27
CA PHE A 371 9.19 2.58 6.66
C PHE A 371 9.53 4.02 7.03
N ASN A 372 9.14 4.97 6.18
CA ASN A 372 9.32 6.39 6.44
C ASN A 372 8.01 6.95 7.00
N CYS A 373 7.78 6.71 8.29
CA CYS A 373 6.88 7.53 9.10
C CYS A 373 7.73 8.51 9.91
N GLU A 374 7.11 9.54 10.48
CA GLU A 374 7.79 10.28 11.55
C GLU A 374 8.28 9.29 12.63
N PRO A 375 9.48 9.52 13.20
CA PRO A 375 10.01 8.70 14.30
C PRO A 375 9.04 8.49 15.47
N ASN A 376 7.94 9.25 15.57
CA ASN A 376 7.07 9.34 16.75
C ASN A 376 5.66 8.75 16.56
N LYS A 377 5.29 8.31 15.34
CA LYS A 377 3.88 7.99 15.02
C LYS A 377 3.63 6.57 14.51
N PHE A 378 4.65 5.73 14.40
CA PHE A 378 4.43 4.30 14.18
C PHE A 378 3.94 3.64 15.46
N ARG A 379 2.69 3.20 15.45
CA ARG A 379 2.07 2.46 16.55
C ARG A 379 1.57 1.10 16.09
N GLN A 380 2.19 0.04 16.58
CA GLN A 380 1.68 -1.30 16.44
C GLN A 380 0.69 -1.55 17.59
N TRP A 381 -0.58 -1.73 17.27
CA TRP A 381 -1.54 -2.27 18.23
C TRP A 381 -1.48 -3.78 18.19
N PHE A 382 -1.61 -4.38 19.35
CA PHE A 382 -1.79 -5.80 19.52
C PHE A 382 -2.87 -6.01 20.59
N ASN A 383 -3.55 -7.15 20.55
CA ASN A 383 -4.51 -7.49 21.62
C ASN A 383 -3.83 -7.51 23.01
N ASN A 384 -2.55 -7.85 23.04
CA ASN A 384 -1.74 -7.94 24.25
C ASN A 384 -0.94 -6.66 24.55
N GLY A 385 -1.03 -5.59 23.77
CA GLY A 385 -0.33 -4.34 24.07
C GLY A 385 -0.06 -3.47 22.87
N ASP A 386 0.63 -2.36 23.07
CA ASP A 386 1.01 -1.43 22.02
C ASP A 386 2.54 -1.29 21.96
N ILE A 387 3.12 -1.22 20.76
CA ILE A 387 4.54 -0.90 20.54
C ILE A 387 4.66 0.35 19.67
N TYR A 388 5.38 1.36 20.13
CA TYR A 388 5.59 2.59 19.36
C TYR A 388 6.88 3.31 19.78
N ASN A 389 7.46 4.06 18.86
CA ASN A 389 8.57 4.97 19.16
C ASN A 389 8.03 6.29 19.72
N ILE A 390 8.70 6.87 20.73
CA ILE A 390 8.36 8.18 21.33
C ILE A 390 9.55 9.14 21.15
N ASP A 391 9.30 10.39 20.72
CA ASP A 391 10.20 11.55 20.91
C ASP A 391 9.44 12.82 21.36
N GLU A 392 10.22 13.75 21.92
CA GLU A 392 10.00 15.15 22.34
C GLU A 392 9.44 15.41 23.75
N ASP A 393 8.74 14.45 24.36
CA ASP A 393 8.31 14.54 25.78
C ASP A 393 8.69 13.27 26.58
N ALA A 394 9.68 12.52 26.10
CA ALA A 394 10.22 11.38 26.82
C ALA A 394 10.90 11.88 28.11
N ILE A 395 10.23 11.70 29.26
CA ILE A 395 10.81 11.94 30.60
C ILE A 395 12.03 11.01 30.87
N ILE A 396 12.29 10.05 29.98
CA ILE A 396 13.29 9.01 30.12
C ILE A 396 14.36 9.22 29.07
N ASP A 397 15.56 9.61 29.49
CA ASP A 397 16.74 9.75 28.64
C ASP A 397 17.37 8.36 28.39
N PRO A 398 17.43 7.87 27.13
CA PRO A 398 18.14 6.65 26.78
C PRO A 398 19.66 6.76 27.03
N PRO A 399 20.30 5.72 27.59
CA PRO A 399 21.73 5.75 27.93
C PRO A 399 22.62 5.81 26.68
N SER A 400 22.12 5.42 25.52
CA SER A 400 22.82 5.58 24.24
C SER A 400 22.96 7.03 23.78
N GLY A 401 22.26 7.98 24.40
CA GLY A 401 22.09 9.34 23.92
C GLY A 401 21.10 9.48 22.76
N ALA A 402 20.31 8.43 22.47
CA ALA A 402 19.19 8.54 21.55
C ALA A 402 18.16 9.54 22.08
N THR A 403 17.50 10.30 21.21
CA THR A 403 16.39 11.18 21.60
C THR A 403 15.08 10.40 21.79
N THR A 404 15.03 9.15 21.33
CA THR A 404 13.83 8.30 21.35
C THR A 404 14.02 7.00 22.10
N TYR A 405 12.91 6.42 22.55
CA TYR A 405 12.83 5.02 22.98
C TYR A 405 11.64 4.29 22.34
N ILE A 406 11.74 2.96 22.24
CA ILE A 406 10.63 2.09 21.85
C ILE A 406 9.80 1.78 23.10
N LYS A 407 8.55 2.23 23.14
CA LYS A 407 7.61 1.93 24.22
C LYS A 407 6.83 0.66 23.93
N MET A 408 6.97 -0.35 24.80
CA MET A 408 6.15 -1.57 24.84
C MET A 408 5.15 -1.48 25.99
N ALA A 409 3.91 -1.07 25.71
CA ALA A 409 2.85 -0.89 26.70
C ALA A 409 1.87 -2.07 26.71
N PRO A 410 1.97 -3.02 27.67
CA PRO A 410 1.12 -4.20 27.68
C PRO A 410 -0.35 -3.86 27.98
N ARG A 411 -1.27 -4.69 27.48
CA ARG A 411 -2.71 -4.65 27.79
C ARG A 411 -3.14 -5.94 28.48
N ALA A 412 -4.40 -6.02 28.91
CA ALA A 412 -4.93 -7.17 29.67
C ALA A 412 -4.73 -8.55 29.01
N GLY A 413 -4.48 -8.60 27.70
CA GLY A 413 -4.12 -9.83 26.98
C GLY A 413 -2.62 -10.20 27.03
N CYS A 414 -1.75 -9.40 27.64
CA CYS A 414 -0.33 -9.70 27.76
C CYS A 414 -0.07 -10.75 28.83
N ALA A 415 0.42 -11.91 28.41
CA ALA A 415 0.68 -13.06 29.26
C ALA A 415 1.85 -13.89 28.70
N PRO A 416 2.40 -14.86 29.46
CA PRO A 416 3.48 -15.72 28.97
C PRO A 416 3.16 -16.48 27.67
N ASP A 417 1.90 -16.88 27.47
CA ASP A 417 1.40 -17.52 26.25
C ASP A 417 1.01 -16.53 25.14
N GLN A 418 0.94 -15.23 25.49
CA GLN A 418 0.59 -14.13 24.58
C GLN A 418 1.49 -12.92 24.81
N PRO A 419 2.81 -13.02 24.57
CA PRO A 419 3.74 -11.93 24.79
C PRO A 419 3.56 -10.80 23.77
N LEU A 420 3.65 -9.56 24.23
CA LEU A 420 3.86 -8.40 23.36
C LEU A 420 5.27 -8.48 22.77
N CYS A 421 5.38 -8.56 21.43
CA CYS A 421 6.64 -8.88 20.76
C CYS A 421 7.15 -7.70 19.91
N HIS A 422 8.37 -7.25 20.15
CA HIS A 422 9.14 -6.36 19.27
C HIS A 422 10.13 -7.17 18.44
N ASP A 423 10.03 -7.12 17.11
CA ASP A 423 10.92 -7.83 16.18
C ASP A 423 11.95 -6.86 15.57
N GLU A 424 13.23 -7.25 15.54
CA GLU A 424 14.30 -6.51 14.83
C GLU A 424 15.23 -7.46 14.05
N ARG A 425 16.11 -6.92 13.19
CA ARG A 425 17.09 -7.72 12.44
C ARG A 425 18.40 -6.98 12.26
N ARG A 426 19.51 -7.72 12.25
CA ARG A 426 20.85 -7.16 12.06
C ARG A 426 21.65 -8.04 11.11
N TYR A 427 22.45 -7.41 10.25
CA TYR A 427 23.45 -8.13 9.47
C TYR A 427 24.68 -8.37 10.33
N GLN A 428 25.20 -9.59 10.34
CA GLN A 428 26.37 -9.97 11.10
C GLN A 428 27.35 -10.73 10.23
N ALA A 429 28.65 -10.46 10.40
CA ALA A 429 29.70 -11.37 9.94
C ALA A 429 29.69 -12.69 10.73
N SER A 430 30.34 -13.72 10.19
CA SER A 430 30.55 -14.99 10.89
C SER A 430 31.25 -14.78 12.25
N GLY A 431 30.93 -15.62 13.22
CA GLY A 431 31.56 -15.64 14.54
C GLY A 431 30.63 -15.20 15.67
N SER A 432 31.12 -15.33 16.90
CA SER A 432 30.34 -15.05 18.11
C SER A 432 30.21 -13.55 18.32
N LYS A 433 29.00 -13.06 18.57
CA LYS A 433 28.71 -11.69 18.99
C LYS A 433 27.64 -11.67 20.08
N THR A 434 27.80 -10.76 21.03
CA THR A 434 26.78 -10.48 22.05
C THR A 434 26.06 -9.19 21.72
N TYR A 435 24.74 -9.26 21.66
CA TYR A 435 23.85 -8.12 21.47
C TYR A 435 23.21 -7.78 22.81
N THR A 436 23.28 -6.51 23.20
CA THR A 436 22.72 -6.00 24.46
C THR A 436 21.75 -4.85 24.19
N TRP A 437 20.47 -5.06 24.49
CA TRP A 437 19.46 -4.01 24.54
C TRP A 437 19.42 -3.43 25.95
N LYS A 438 19.28 -2.10 26.03
CA LYS A 438 18.94 -1.44 27.30
C LYS A 438 17.42 -1.32 27.40
N PHE A 439 16.85 -1.61 28.57
CA PHE A 439 15.43 -1.41 28.82
C PHE A 439 15.16 -0.75 30.17
N TYR A 440 14.05 -0.04 30.29
CA TYR A 440 13.62 0.65 31.50
C TYR A 440 12.14 0.30 31.75
N PRO A 441 11.79 -0.43 32.84
CA PRO A 441 10.39 -0.68 33.20
C PRO A 441 9.79 0.55 33.87
N VAL A 442 8.60 0.98 33.44
CA VAL A 442 7.92 2.18 33.95
C VAL A 442 6.58 1.81 34.57
N ASN A 443 6.38 2.24 35.81
CA ASN A 443 5.26 1.90 36.68
C ASN A 443 5.04 0.38 36.83
N MET A 444 6.06 -0.44 36.56
CA MET A 444 5.94 -1.90 36.60
C MET A 444 7.19 -2.56 37.18
N SER A 445 6.98 -3.71 37.82
CA SER A 445 8.05 -4.61 38.24
C SER A 445 8.08 -5.82 37.33
N LEU A 446 9.25 -6.13 36.79
CA LEU A 446 9.48 -7.28 35.92
C LEU A 446 10.23 -8.37 36.69
N ASP A 447 9.73 -9.59 36.64
CA ASP A 447 10.45 -10.78 37.07
C ASP A 447 11.35 -11.27 35.93
N ALA A 448 12.30 -12.16 36.25
CA ALA A 448 13.29 -12.67 35.31
C ALA A 448 12.68 -13.30 34.03
N THR A 449 11.42 -13.73 34.08
CA THR A 449 10.71 -14.37 32.96
C THR A 449 9.81 -13.41 32.18
N ASP A 450 9.65 -12.17 32.62
CA ASP A 450 8.67 -11.23 32.03
C ASP A 450 9.19 -10.54 30.77
N LEU A 451 10.51 -10.46 30.58
CA LEU A 451 11.14 -9.92 29.38
C LEU A 451 12.15 -10.94 28.81
N GLU A 452 12.02 -11.30 27.53
CA GLU A 452 12.85 -12.32 26.86
C GLU A 452 13.34 -11.79 25.51
N VAL A 453 14.51 -12.25 25.03
CA VAL A 453 14.97 -12.00 23.64
C VAL A 453 15.31 -13.30 22.92
N GLU A 454 14.63 -13.61 21.82
CA GLU A 454 14.94 -14.76 20.97
C GLU A 454 15.75 -14.35 19.74
N ALA A 455 16.58 -15.24 19.18
CA ALA A 455 17.28 -15.02 17.92
C ALA A 455 17.15 -16.17 16.89
N TRP A 456 17.14 -15.83 15.60
CA TRP A 456 17.14 -16.78 14.47
C TRP A 456 18.19 -16.39 13.43
N TYR A 457 18.94 -17.35 12.89
CA TYR A 457 19.90 -17.11 11.80
C TYR A 457 20.10 -18.36 10.94
N LEU A 458 20.55 -18.16 9.70
CA LEU A 458 20.77 -19.24 8.72
C LEU A 458 22.27 -19.59 8.62
N ASP A 459 22.59 -20.87 8.59
CA ASP A 459 23.92 -21.41 8.29
C ASP A 459 23.82 -22.36 7.07
N GLU A 460 24.47 -22.03 5.96
CA GLU A 460 24.39 -22.83 4.73
C GLU A 460 24.92 -24.26 4.92
N SER A 461 25.86 -24.48 5.84
CA SER A 461 26.49 -25.78 6.04
C SER A 461 25.61 -26.78 6.79
N SER A 462 24.67 -26.29 7.60
CA SER A 462 23.89 -27.10 8.56
C SER A 462 22.40 -26.74 8.61
N GLY A 463 21.96 -25.78 7.80
CA GLY A 463 20.58 -25.35 7.66
C GLY A 463 20.19 -24.19 8.58
N THR A 464 18.89 -24.08 8.85
CA THR A 464 18.34 -23.00 9.68
C THR A 464 18.61 -23.29 11.16
N HIS A 465 19.35 -22.42 11.84
CA HIS A 465 19.54 -22.50 13.29
C HIS A 465 18.56 -21.62 14.04
N ARG A 466 18.10 -22.11 15.19
CA ARG A 466 17.38 -21.32 16.19
C ARG A 466 18.23 -21.26 17.44
N ALA A 467 18.63 -20.06 17.84
CA ALA A 467 19.30 -19.83 19.11
C ALA A 467 18.34 -19.13 20.06
N TYR A 468 17.99 -19.78 21.16
CA TYR A 468 17.19 -19.18 22.22
C TYR A 468 18.14 -18.68 23.31
N ALA A 469 18.02 -17.40 23.68
CA ALA A 469 18.43 -16.98 25.00
C ALA A 469 17.20 -16.44 25.74
N THR A 470 17.22 -16.57 27.04
CA THR A 470 16.28 -15.90 27.93
C THR A 470 17.11 -14.90 28.73
N ALA A 471 16.61 -13.68 28.92
CA ALA A 471 17.12 -12.85 29.99
C ALA A 471 17.05 -13.68 31.28
N ASN A 472 18.11 -13.72 32.08
CA ASN A 472 18.09 -14.38 33.39
C ASN A 472 19.20 -13.78 34.27
N PRO A 473 19.04 -13.72 35.61
CA PRO A 473 17.81 -13.45 36.35
C PRO A 473 18.05 -12.40 37.46
N SER A 474 17.38 -11.26 37.39
CA SER A 474 17.08 -10.44 38.57
C SER A 474 15.71 -9.81 38.39
N ALA A 475 14.94 -9.69 39.47
CA ALA A 475 13.74 -8.86 39.44
C ALA A 475 14.20 -7.41 39.19
N TYR A 476 13.59 -6.76 38.21
CA TYR A 476 13.92 -5.38 37.85
C TYR A 476 12.88 -4.44 38.44
N SER A 477 13.36 -3.53 39.28
CA SER A 477 12.60 -2.37 39.77
C SER A 477 12.55 -1.28 38.70
N ASP A 478 11.56 -0.39 38.83
CA ASP A 478 11.44 0.89 38.11
C ASP A 478 12.44 1.91 38.68
N ASP A 479 13.74 1.59 38.62
CA ASP A 479 14.82 2.39 39.22
C ASP A 479 15.94 2.76 38.23
N GLY A 480 15.86 2.31 36.97
CA GLY A 480 16.89 2.60 35.98
C GLY A 480 16.81 1.77 34.70
N TRP A 481 17.82 1.98 33.85
CA TRP A 481 18.06 1.20 32.65
C TRP A 481 18.81 -0.10 32.99
N HIS A 482 18.35 -1.21 32.42
CA HIS A 482 18.82 -2.57 32.66
C HIS A 482 19.22 -3.25 31.35
N ASP A 483 20.01 -4.31 31.45
CA ASP A 483 20.58 -5.01 30.28
C ASP A 483 19.80 -6.28 29.93
N LEU A 484 19.47 -6.42 28.65
CA LEU A 484 18.93 -7.63 28.04
C LEU A 484 19.93 -8.11 27.00
N SER A 485 20.59 -9.25 27.20
CA SER A 485 21.69 -9.70 26.31
C SER A 485 21.47 -11.09 25.73
N ILE A 486 21.93 -11.29 24.49
CA ILE A 486 22.00 -12.60 23.81
C ILE A 486 23.31 -12.73 23.03
N THR A 487 23.96 -13.88 23.15
CA THR A 487 25.11 -14.22 22.31
C THR A 487 24.67 -15.15 21.18
N VAL A 488 25.01 -14.80 19.94
CA VAL A 488 24.80 -15.63 18.75
C VAL A 488 26.12 -15.90 18.06
N ASN A 489 26.25 -17.09 17.44
CA ASN A 489 27.48 -17.52 16.79
C ASN A 489 27.21 -18.12 15.40
N PRO A 490 26.73 -17.32 14.43
CA PRO A 490 26.54 -17.79 13.07
C PRO A 490 27.87 -18.21 12.44
N ALA A 491 27.93 -19.39 11.83
CA ALA A 491 29.14 -19.89 11.16
C ALA A 491 29.48 -19.12 9.87
N GLN A 492 28.51 -18.38 9.32
CA GLN A 492 28.64 -17.57 8.12
C GLN A 492 28.06 -16.16 8.32
N ALA A 493 28.42 -15.24 7.44
CA ALA A 493 27.82 -13.92 7.45
C ALA A 493 26.35 -13.98 6.99
N GLY A 494 25.46 -13.24 7.65
CA GLY A 494 24.04 -13.28 7.33
C GLY A 494 23.18 -12.39 8.22
N THR A 495 21.86 -12.46 7.99
CA THR A 495 20.89 -11.75 8.83
C THR A 495 20.55 -12.58 10.06
N VAL A 496 20.73 -11.98 11.23
CA VAL A 496 20.19 -12.45 12.51
C VAL A 496 18.88 -11.70 12.78
N TYR A 497 17.82 -12.44 13.08
CA TYR A 497 16.52 -11.91 13.46
C TYR A 497 16.41 -11.99 14.99
N PHE A 498 15.93 -10.94 15.64
CA PHE A 498 15.69 -10.91 17.08
C PHE A 498 14.20 -10.66 17.37
N LYS A 499 13.72 -11.17 18.49
CA LYS A 499 12.38 -10.89 19.02
C LYS A 499 12.44 -10.68 20.52
N ILE A 500 12.17 -9.46 20.94
CA ILE A 500 12.04 -9.08 22.35
C ILE A 500 10.57 -9.27 22.75
N LYS A 501 10.32 -9.97 23.85
CA LYS A 501 8.99 -10.37 24.31
C LYS A 501 8.73 -9.84 25.71
N LEU A 502 7.69 -9.01 25.86
CA LEU A 502 7.11 -8.65 27.15
C LEU A 502 5.94 -9.60 27.46
N LYS A 503 6.00 -10.33 28.56
CA LYS A 503 5.07 -11.41 28.94
C LYS A 503 4.15 -11.05 30.11
N LYS A 504 4.21 -9.82 30.60
CA LYS A 504 3.45 -9.36 31.77
C LYS A 504 2.58 -8.17 31.47
N TYR A 505 1.36 -8.22 31.99
CA TYR A 505 0.45 -7.10 32.08
C TYR A 505 0.38 -6.60 33.52
N ASN A 506 0.61 -5.30 33.71
CA ASN A 506 0.25 -4.55 34.91
C ASN A 506 -0.83 -3.52 34.55
N THR A 507 -1.46 -2.89 35.55
CA THR A 507 -2.53 -1.90 35.37
C THR A 507 -2.20 -0.78 34.37
N SER A 508 -3.22 -0.05 33.90
CA SER A 508 -3.05 1.08 32.96
C SER A 508 -1.88 2.01 33.34
N GLY A 509 -1.08 2.42 32.36
CA GLY A 509 0.07 3.31 32.54
C GLY A 509 1.44 2.61 32.67
N CYS A 510 1.47 1.28 32.71
CA CYS A 510 2.70 0.48 32.73
C CYS A 510 3.28 0.30 31.32
N TYR A 511 4.60 0.29 31.18
CA TYR A 511 5.30 -0.05 29.94
C TYR A 511 6.77 -0.37 30.15
N VAL A 512 7.41 -0.96 29.13
CA VAL A 512 8.87 -1.06 29.02
C VAL A 512 9.35 -0.09 27.95
N ALA A 513 10.28 0.79 28.28
CA ALA A 513 11.04 1.56 27.31
C ALA A 513 12.26 0.73 26.88
N LEU A 514 12.50 0.59 25.58
CA LEU A 514 13.72 -0.01 25.03
C LEU A 514 14.55 1.08 24.36
N ASP A 515 15.85 1.08 24.62
CA ASP A 515 16.81 1.90 23.90
C ASP A 515 16.91 1.37 22.45
N PRO A 516 16.72 2.22 21.42
CA PRO A 516 16.79 1.79 20.03
C PRO A 516 18.21 1.37 19.62
N LYS A 517 19.24 1.81 20.35
CA LYS A 517 20.62 1.40 20.09
C LYS A 517 20.94 0.13 20.88
N VAL A 518 21.54 -0.82 20.17
CA VAL A 518 22.00 -2.09 20.74
C VAL A 518 23.51 -2.11 20.74
N ASP A 519 24.09 -2.41 21.88
CA ASP A 519 25.53 -2.61 22.02
C ASP A 519 25.90 -3.98 21.46
N VAL A 520 26.97 -4.02 20.67
CA VAL A 520 27.46 -5.25 20.04
C VAL A 520 28.91 -5.46 20.42
N SER A 521 29.20 -6.58 21.09
CA SER A 521 30.56 -6.95 21.55
C SER A 521 31.01 -8.32 21.07
#